data_AF-A0A938CXE3-F1
#
_entry.id   AF-A0A938CXE3-F1
#
_cell.length_a   1.000
_cell.length_b   1.000
_cell.length_c   1.000
_cell.angle_alpha   90.00
_cell.angle_beta   90.00
_cell.angle_gamma   90.00
#
_symmetry.space_group_name_H-M   'P 1'
#
loop_
_entity.id
_entity.type
_entity.pdbx_description
1 polymer ?
#
loop_
_entity_poly.entity_id
_entity_poly.type
_entity_poly.pdbx_seq_one_letter_code
_entity_poly.pdbx_strand_id
1 'polypeptide(L)'
;MDRLKRLTDAMDGFATGGNYAGVQTQIWLRGHLVHESCHGMMDIEAGKPMRRDAIFRIASMTKPIVSTGVLQLLEEGKVRLNDPVTHWLPELADMRVLKSPTGPVSETEPLARPITVLDLLTHRSGITYD
;
A
#
# COMPACT_ATOMS: atom_id res chain seq x y z
N MET A 1 28.61 -5.54 10.68
CA MET A 1 28.16 -6.82 11.26
C MET A 1 27.21 -6.60 12.44
N ASP A 2 27.61 -5.85 13.46
CA ASP A 2 26.82 -5.63 14.68
C ASP A 2 25.38 -5.08 14.46
N ARG A 3 25.18 -4.12 13.53
CA ARG A 3 23.84 -3.55 13.27
C ARG A 3 22.84 -4.55 12.67
N LEU A 4 23.28 -5.43 11.77
CA LEU A 4 22.40 -6.44 11.17
C LEU A 4 22.06 -7.53 12.16
N LYS A 5 23.01 -7.91 13.02
CA LYS A 5 22.73 -8.85 14.12
C LYS A 5 21.67 -8.28 15.06
N ARG A 6 21.78 -7.00 15.46
CA ARG A 6 20.75 -6.34 16.30
C ARG A 6 19.37 -6.34 15.65
N LEU A 7 19.29 -6.19 14.32
CA LEU A 7 18.03 -6.32 13.59
C LEU A 7 17.50 -7.76 13.68
N THR A 8 18.34 -8.77 13.40
CA THR A 8 17.95 -10.18 13.53
C THR A 8 17.42 -10.48 14.93
N ASP A 9 18.17 -10.11 15.96
CA ASP A 9 17.80 -10.37 17.37
C ASP A 9 16.47 -9.69 17.72
N ALA A 10 16.23 -8.47 17.23
CA ALA A 10 14.97 -7.75 17.45
C ALA A 10 13.79 -8.40 16.74
N MET A 11 13.96 -8.82 15.48
CA MET A 11 12.91 -9.50 14.71
C MET A 11 12.58 -10.89 15.29
N ASP A 12 13.59 -11.60 15.78
CA ASP A 12 13.41 -12.85 16.52
C ASP A 12 12.63 -12.63 17.82
N GLY A 13 12.95 -11.57 18.56
CA GLY A 13 12.21 -11.17 19.76
C GLY A 13 10.74 -10.85 19.49
N PHE A 14 10.42 -10.26 18.34
CA PHE A 14 9.03 -10.01 17.94
C PHE A 14 8.24 -11.30 17.68
N ALA A 15 8.87 -12.31 17.08
CA ALA A 15 8.24 -13.60 16.82
C ALA A 15 8.14 -14.46 18.10
N THR A 16 9.21 -14.55 18.87
CA THR A 16 9.28 -15.39 20.10
C THR A 16 8.54 -14.79 21.28
N GLY A 17 8.42 -13.46 21.35
CA GLY A 17 7.67 -12.75 22.38
C GLY A 17 6.14 -12.81 22.22
N GLY A 18 5.62 -13.53 21.23
CA GLY A 18 4.17 -13.70 21.01
C GLY A 18 3.47 -12.50 20.37
N ASN A 19 4.20 -11.46 19.98
CA ASN A 19 3.63 -10.27 19.34
C ASN A 19 3.22 -10.53 17.89
N TYR A 20 3.92 -11.44 17.21
CA TYR A 20 3.66 -11.84 15.83
C TYR A 20 3.85 -13.35 15.68
N ALA A 21 3.01 -13.99 14.86
CA ALA A 21 3.15 -15.42 14.56
C ALA A 21 4.53 -15.75 13.95
N GLY A 22 4.97 -14.91 13.01
CA GLY A 22 6.30 -15.01 12.41
C GLY A 22 6.66 -13.73 11.66
N VAL A 23 7.95 -13.56 11.41
CA VAL A 23 8.53 -12.37 10.79
C VAL A 23 9.58 -12.80 9.76
N GLN A 24 9.54 -12.19 8.59
CA GLN A 24 10.58 -12.30 7.57
C GLN A 24 11.13 -10.91 7.25
N THR A 25 12.45 -10.79 7.18
CA THR A 25 13.12 -9.53 6.83
C THR A 25 14.15 -9.77 5.73
N GLN A 26 14.19 -8.88 4.74
CA GLN A 26 15.22 -8.84 3.71
C GLN A 26 15.73 -7.42 3.52
N ILE A 27 17.05 -7.25 3.37
CA ILE A 27 17.66 -5.96 3.00
C ILE A 27 18.48 -6.16 1.74
N TRP A 28 18.16 -5.37 0.72
CA TRP A 28 18.91 -5.29 -0.51
C TRP A 28 19.73 -4.00 -0.53
N LEU A 29 21.01 -4.11 -0.85
CA LEU A 29 21.91 -2.98 -1.01
C LEU A 29 22.66 -3.12 -2.33
N ARG A 30 22.49 -2.15 -3.23
CA ARG A 30 23.14 -2.13 -4.55
C ARG A 30 22.92 -3.43 -5.35
N GLY A 31 21.70 -3.95 -5.32
CA GLY A 31 21.33 -5.18 -6.03
C GLY A 31 21.76 -6.48 -5.35
N HIS A 32 22.39 -6.43 -4.17
CA HIS A 32 22.77 -7.61 -3.41
C HIS A 32 21.90 -7.78 -2.17
N LEU A 33 21.43 -9.01 -1.92
CA LEU A 33 20.80 -9.38 -0.66
C LEU A 33 21.88 -9.45 0.43
N VAL A 34 21.88 -8.47 1.34
CA VAL A 34 22.89 -8.35 2.39
C VAL A 34 22.39 -8.81 3.76
N HIS A 35 21.09 -9.06 3.90
CA HIS A 35 20.47 -9.62 5.09
C HIS A 35 19.19 -10.33 4.71
N GLU A 36 18.99 -11.51 5.29
CA GLU A 36 17.77 -12.29 5.24
C GLU A 36 17.58 -13.02 6.56
N SER A 37 16.37 -12.98 7.11
CA SER A 37 16.01 -13.80 8.26
C SER A 37 14.53 -14.18 8.25
N CYS A 38 14.21 -15.31 8.86
CA CYS A 38 12.87 -15.86 9.03
C CYS A 38 12.75 -16.35 10.47
N HIS A 39 11.74 -15.86 11.21
CA HIS A 39 11.53 -16.16 12.61
C HIS A 39 10.07 -16.58 12.86
N GLY A 40 9.85 -17.46 13.81
CA GLY A 40 8.52 -17.95 14.18
C GLY A 40 7.86 -18.83 13.11
N MET A 41 6.55 -18.72 13.01
CA MET A 41 5.67 -19.61 12.26
C MET A 41 4.88 -18.82 11.20
N MET A 42 4.74 -19.39 10.00
CA MET A 42 3.77 -18.86 9.01
C MET A 42 2.36 -19.41 9.22
N ASP A 43 2.22 -20.47 10.03
CA ASP A 43 0.98 -21.15 10.38
C ASP A 43 1.20 -21.83 11.74
N ILE A 44 0.62 -21.27 12.81
CA ILE A 44 0.85 -21.73 14.19
C ILE A 44 0.15 -23.08 14.39
N GLU A 45 -1.10 -23.17 13.94
CA GLU A 45 -1.98 -24.32 14.11
C GLU A 45 -1.47 -25.55 13.37
N ALA A 46 -0.95 -25.38 12.15
CA ALA A 46 -0.33 -26.47 11.40
C ALA A 46 1.15 -26.67 11.73
N GLY A 47 1.72 -25.90 12.67
CA GLY A 47 3.12 -26.02 13.07
C GLY A 47 4.11 -25.77 11.92
N LYS A 48 3.80 -24.86 10.99
CA LYS A 48 4.70 -24.57 9.85
C LYS A 48 5.63 -23.39 10.17
N PRO A 49 6.95 -23.59 10.16
CA PRO A 49 7.90 -22.51 10.38
C PRO A 49 7.84 -21.47 9.27
N MET A 50 8.17 -20.22 9.60
CA MET A 50 8.32 -19.15 8.64
C MET A 50 9.39 -19.50 7.60
N ARG A 51 9.12 -19.23 6.32
CA ARG A 51 10.03 -19.51 5.21
C ARG A 51 10.21 -18.30 4.32
N ARG A 52 11.30 -18.32 3.55
CA ARG A 52 11.64 -17.25 2.60
C ARG A 52 10.57 -17.03 1.53
N ASP A 53 9.91 -18.10 1.11
CA ASP A 53 8.93 -18.14 0.03
C ASP A 53 7.48 -18.05 0.53
N ALA A 54 7.29 -17.67 1.80
CA ALA A 54 5.96 -17.49 2.37
C ALA A 54 5.17 -16.41 1.61
N ILE A 55 3.88 -16.65 1.40
CA ILE A 55 2.98 -15.71 0.73
C ILE A 55 2.30 -14.85 1.79
N PHE A 56 2.44 -13.53 1.65
CA PHE A 56 1.84 -12.55 2.56
C PHE A 56 0.70 -11.79 1.88
N ARG A 57 -0.32 -11.43 2.66
CA ARG A 57 -1.29 -10.41 2.26
C ARG A 57 -0.65 -9.04 2.48
N ILE A 58 -0.27 -8.36 1.40
CA ILE A 58 0.54 -7.13 1.47
C ILE A 58 -0.26 -5.84 1.68
N ALA A 59 -1.60 -5.92 1.70
CA ALA A 59 -2.51 -4.80 1.94
C ALA A 59 -2.15 -3.53 1.14
N SER A 60 -1.96 -2.39 1.80
CA SER A 60 -1.66 -1.11 1.14
C SER A 60 -0.33 -1.09 0.38
N MET A 61 0.58 -2.06 0.55
CA MET A 61 1.77 -2.17 -0.31
C MET A 61 1.43 -2.49 -1.77
N THR A 62 0.18 -2.85 -2.08
CA THR A 62 -0.33 -2.91 -3.46
C THR A 62 -0.31 -1.54 -4.14
N LYS A 63 -0.45 -0.42 -3.40
CA LYS A 63 -0.54 0.94 -3.96
C LYS A 63 0.68 1.30 -4.83
N PRO A 64 1.94 1.19 -4.37
CA PRO A 64 3.11 1.42 -5.23
C PRO A 64 3.16 0.55 -6.50
N ILE A 65 2.67 -0.69 -6.45
CA ILE A 65 2.62 -1.58 -7.63
C ILE A 65 1.65 -1.01 -8.66
N VAL A 66 0.43 -0.66 -8.24
CA VAL A 66 -0.59 -0.06 -9.11
C VAL A 66 -0.13 1.31 -9.64
N SER A 67 0.44 2.17 -8.77
CA SER A 67 0.99 3.46 -9.19
C SER A 67 2.08 3.29 -10.25
N THR A 68 2.94 2.27 -10.13
CA THR A 68 3.95 1.97 -11.15
C THR A 68 3.31 1.60 -12.49
N GLY A 69 2.25 0.77 -12.47
CA GLY A 69 1.48 0.46 -13.68
C GLY A 69 0.85 1.70 -14.32
N VAL A 70 0.33 2.64 -13.53
CA VAL A 70 -0.19 3.92 -14.04
C VAL A 70 0.92 4.76 -14.66
N LEU A 71 2.12 4.80 -14.07
CA LEU A 71 3.26 5.52 -14.63
C LEU A 71 3.77 4.90 -15.93
N GLN A 72 3.70 3.56 -16.08
CA GLN A 72 4.00 2.90 -17.36
C GLN A 72 2.98 3.30 -18.44
N LEU A 73 1.69 3.36 -18.11
CA LEU A 73 0.66 3.86 -19.04
C LEU A 73 0.89 5.33 -19.43
N LEU A 74 1.44 6.12 -18.51
CA LEU A 74 1.82 7.51 -18.79
C LEU A 74 2.98 7.57 -19.78
N GLU A 75 4.02 6.75 -19.62
CA GLU A 75 5.14 6.66 -20.57
C GLU A 75 4.67 6.23 -21.97
N GLU A 76 3.66 5.34 -22.04
CA GLU A 76 3.01 4.92 -23.28
C GLU A 76 2.07 5.98 -23.89
N GLY A 77 1.87 7.13 -23.21
CA GLY A 77 0.98 8.19 -23.65
C GLY A 77 -0.51 7.86 -23.57
N LYS A 78 -0.89 6.78 -22.87
CA LYS A 78 -2.29 6.34 -22.70
C LYS A 78 -3.04 7.11 -21.62
N VAL A 79 -2.32 7.72 -20.67
CA VAL A 79 -2.86 8.58 -19.61
C VAL A 79 -1.92 9.76 -19.39
N ARG A 80 -2.44 10.90 -18.92
CA ARG A 80 -1.64 12.02 -18.41
C ARG A 80 -2.06 12.34 -16.97
N LEU A 81 -1.13 12.87 -16.19
CA LEU A 81 -1.38 13.22 -14.78
C LEU A 81 -2.52 14.22 -14.59
N ASN A 82 -2.70 15.13 -15.55
CA ASN A 82 -3.73 16.17 -15.49
C ASN A 82 -5.05 15.76 -16.18
N ASP A 83 -5.13 14.56 -16.75
CA ASP A 83 -6.36 14.09 -17.38
C ASP A 83 -7.45 13.89 -16.30
N PRO A 84 -8.69 14.33 -16.54
CA PRO A 84 -9.83 13.96 -15.72
C PRO A 84 -10.02 12.44 -15.70
N VAL A 85 -10.22 11.87 -14.51
CA VAL A 85 -10.42 10.41 -14.37
C VAL A 85 -11.71 9.93 -15.04
N THR A 86 -12.65 10.83 -15.30
CA THR A 86 -13.94 10.55 -15.93
C THR A 86 -13.85 10.07 -17.37
N HIS A 87 -12.69 10.18 -18.02
CA HIS A 87 -12.43 9.49 -19.28
C HIS A 87 -12.50 7.96 -19.16
N TRP A 88 -12.21 7.43 -17.97
CA TRP A 88 -12.23 5.99 -17.67
C TRP A 88 -13.24 5.61 -16.60
N LEU A 89 -13.56 6.54 -15.70
CA LEU A 89 -14.46 6.37 -14.55
C LEU A 89 -15.63 7.36 -14.64
N PRO A 90 -16.54 7.22 -15.62
CA PRO A 90 -17.65 8.15 -15.82
C PRO A 90 -18.58 8.28 -14.61
N GLU A 91 -18.66 7.25 -13.76
CA GLU A 91 -19.40 7.27 -12.50
C GLU A 91 -18.91 8.34 -11.51
N LEU A 92 -17.69 8.85 -11.68
CA LEU A 92 -17.13 9.92 -10.85
C LEU A 92 -17.46 11.34 -11.34
N ALA A 93 -18.19 11.48 -12.46
CA ALA A 93 -18.44 12.78 -13.08
C ALA A 93 -19.28 13.73 -12.22
N ASP A 94 -20.30 13.19 -11.54
CA ASP A 94 -21.28 13.96 -10.76
C ASP A 94 -21.09 13.77 -9.24
N MET A 95 -19.86 13.46 -8.82
CA MET A 95 -19.54 13.32 -7.40
C MET A 95 -19.86 14.60 -6.62
N ARG A 96 -20.28 14.39 -5.38
CA ARG A 96 -20.67 15.45 -4.44
C ARG A 96 -19.74 15.41 -3.24
N VAL A 97 -19.40 16.57 -2.69
CA VAL A 97 -18.52 16.73 -1.52
C VAL A 97 -19.37 17.04 -0.31
N LEU A 98 -19.17 16.32 0.80
CA LEU A 98 -19.82 16.65 2.07
C LEU A 98 -19.29 17.99 2.61
N LYS A 99 -20.20 18.86 3.04
CA LYS A 99 -19.83 20.16 3.64
C LYS A 99 -19.19 20.01 5.01
N SER A 100 -19.54 18.95 5.73
CA SER A 100 -18.97 18.58 7.02
C SER A 100 -18.76 17.06 7.08
N PRO A 101 -17.58 16.56 7.52
CA PRO A 101 -17.32 15.12 7.63
C PRO A 101 -18.30 14.37 8.54
N THR A 102 -18.92 15.07 9.50
CA THR A 102 -19.89 14.50 10.45
C THR A 102 -21.33 15.00 10.19
N GLY A 103 -21.55 15.73 9.10
CA GLY A 103 -22.86 16.26 8.72
C GLY A 103 -23.76 15.22 8.02
N PRO A 104 -25.04 15.55 7.79
CA PRO A 104 -25.94 14.69 7.02
C PRO A 104 -25.43 14.48 5.59
N VAL A 105 -25.59 13.26 5.04
CA VAL A 105 -25.17 12.93 3.66
C VAL A 105 -25.87 13.77 2.58
N SER A 106 -27.02 14.36 2.90
CA SER A 106 -27.74 15.29 2.03
C SER A 106 -27.06 16.66 1.93
N GLU A 107 -26.23 17.05 2.91
CA GLU A 107 -25.55 18.34 2.93
C GLU A 107 -24.25 18.31 2.13
N THR A 108 -24.42 18.46 0.82
CA THR A 108 -23.32 18.40 -0.14
C THR A 108 -23.20 19.64 -1.01
N GLU A 109 -22.03 19.77 -1.63
CA GLU A 109 -21.74 20.72 -2.69
C GLU A 109 -21.12 19.99 -3.90
N PRO A 110 -21.22 20.54 -5.13
CA PRO A 110 -20.59 19.94 -6.29
C PRO A 110 -19.06 19.99 -6.18
N LEU A 111 -18.36 19.13 -6.93
CA LEU A 111 -16.91 19.23 -7.08
C LEU A 111 -16.51 20.62 -7.60
N ALA A 112 -15.47 21.23 -6.99
CA ALA A 112 -14.92 22.51 -7.43
C ALA A 112 -14.13 22.40 -8.76
N ARG A 113 -13.60 21.22 -9.06
CA ARG A 113 -12.93 20.87 -10.33
C ARG A 113 -12.97 19.35 -10.53
N PRO A 114 -12.78 18.84 -11.76
CA PRO A 114 -12.64 17.41 -11.99
C PRO A 114 -11.48 16.79 -11.19
N ILE A 115 -11.67 15.56 -10.72
CA ILE A 115 -10.61 14.73 -10.14
C ILE A 115 -9.67 14.28 -11.26
N THR A 116 -8.37 14.47 -11.08
CA THR A 116 -7.35 14.05 -12.06
C THR A 116 -6.65 12.75 -11.65
N VAL A 117 -5.95 12.13 -12.60
CA VAL A 117 -5.08 10.97 -12.31
C VAL A 117 -4.07 11.30 -11.21
N LEU A 118 -3.49 12.51 -11.22
CA LEU A 118 -2.56 12.96 -10.19
C LEU A 118 -3.22 13.02 -8.81
N ASP A 119 -4.48 13.45 -8.71
CA ASP A 119 -5.20 13.49 -7.43
C ASP A 119 -5.36 12.10 -6.82
N LEU A 120 -5.63 11.08 -7.65
CA LEU A 120 -5.69 9.69 -7.20
C LEU A 120 -4.32 9.20 -6.70
N LEU A 121 -3.26 9.41 -7.48
CA LEU A 121 -1.90 8.97 -7.14
C LEU A 121 -1.32 9.67 -5.90
N THR A 122 -1.82 10.87 -5.57
CA THR A 122 -1.34 11.69 -4.45
C THR A 122 -2.32 11.80 -3.29
N HIS A 123 -3.40 11.02 -3.30
CA HIS A 123 -4.44 11.03 -2.25
C HIS A 123 -5.05 12.42 -2.00
N ARG A 124 -5.30 13.19 -3.08
CA ARG A 124 -5.92 14.53 -3.04
C ARG A 124 -7.29 14.59 -3.73
N SER A 125 -7.85 13.44 -4.09
CA SER A 125 -9.17 13.35 -4.72
C SER A 125 -10.33 13.64 -3.77
N GLY A 126 -10.09 13.63 -2.45
CA GLY A 126 -11.12 13.78 -1.41
C GLY A 126 -11.84 12.48 -1.05
N ILE A 127 -11.47 11.35 -1.69
CA ILE A 127 -12.03 10.03 -1.36
C ILE A 127 -11.37 9.50 -0.07
N THR A 128 -12.18 9.00 0.86
CA THR A 128 -11.75 8.40 2.13
C THR A 128 -12.06 6.91 2.20
N TYR A 129 -11.62 6.26 3.28
CA TYR A 129 -12.09 4.94 3.70
C TYR A 129 -13.25 5.08 4.70
N ASP A 130 -14.11 4.07 4.72
CA ASP A 130 -15.16 3.85 5.73
C ASP A 130 -14.59 3.18 7.00
#